data_AF-A0A2H5WBQ3-F1
#
_entry.id   AF-A0A2H5WBQ3-F1
#
_cell.length_a   1.000
_cell.length_b   1.000
_cell.length_c   1.000
_cell.angle_alpha   90.00
_cell.angle_beta   90.00
_cell.angle_gamma   90.00
#
_symmetry.space_group_name_H-M   'P 1'
#
loop_
_entity.id
_entity.type
_entity.pdbx_description
1 polymer ?
#
loop_
_entity_poly.entity_id
_entity_poly.type
_entity_poly.pdbx_seq_one_letter_code
_entity_poly.pdbx_strand_id
1 'polypeptide(L)'
;MRIRYSRWDGTQDPLGPDLPVGELLEAISDDVLAGVDPREALDRLRRRGLEGRFSGLDALLARLREARQRELERLNLAGPLEEVRERLEGILERERSTLAFRADDDAREREAFLDALPPDVPGRIRELRGYRFADPEAQRGFDELLEHLR
;
A
#
# COMPACT_ATOMS: atom_id res chain seq x y z
N MET A 1 -13.74 0.36 -12.15
CA MET A 1 -14.57 -0.37 -11.16
C MET A 1 -15.31 0.67 -10.30
N ARG A 2 -16.65 0.77 -10.38
CA ARG A 2 -17.44 1.71 -9.56
C ARG A 2 -17.63 1.09 -8.17
N ILE A 3 -16.87 1.55 -7.18
CA ILE A 3 -17.12 1.20 -5.78
C ILE A 3 -18.37 1.98 -5.35
N ARG A 4 -19.47 1.27 -5.07
CA ARG A 4 -20.66 1.85 -4.45
C ARG A 4 -20.55 1.60 -2.95
N TYR A 5 -20.30 2.66 -2.20
CA TYR A 5 -20.51 2.65 -0.77
C TYR A 5 -22.02 2.69 -0.51
N SER A 6 -22.56 1.65 0.12
CA SER A 6 -23.93 1.66 0.64
C SER A 6 -23.91 2.10 2.10
N ARG A 7 -25.03 2.69 2.54
CA ARG A 7 -25.24 2.97 3.97
C ARG A 7 -25.33 1.64 4.72
N TRP A 8 -24.82 1.61 5.95
CA TRP A 8 -24.96 0.46 6.85
C TRP A 8 -26.44 0.17 7.08
N ASP A 9 -26.90 -1.01 6.68
CA ASP A 9 -28.30 -1.45 6.76
C ASP A 9 -28.52 -2.59 7.77
N GLY A 10 -27.49 -2.94 8.54
CA GLY A 10 -27.54 -3.99 9.55
C GLY A 10 -27.38 -5.41 9.00
N THR A 11 -27.44 -5.62 7.67
CA THR A 11 -27.10 -6.92 7.06
C THR A 11 -25.59 -7.15 6.96
N GLN A 12 -24.79 -6.10 7.18
CA GLN A 12 -23.33 -6.17 7.13
C GLN A 12 -22.68 -6.55 8.47
N ASP A 13 -23.42 -7.10 9.44
CA ASP A 13 -22.88 -7.47 10.75
C ASP A 13 -21.79 -8.55 10.62
N PRO A 14 -20.49 -8.19 10.75
CA PRO A 14 -19.40 -9.14 10.61
C PRO A 14 -19.19 -9.98 11.88
N LEU A 15 -19.90 -9.65 12.96
CA LEU A 15 -19.80 -10.30 14.27
C LEU A 15 -20.92 -11.34 14.47
N GLY A 16 -21.98 -11.25 13.66
CA GLY A 16 -23.11 -12.16 13.68
C GLY A 16 -24.19 -11.74 14.68
N PRO A 17 -25.45 -12.17 14.44
CA PRO A 17 -26.63 -11.64 15.14
C PRO A 17 -26.67 -11.91 16.65
N ASP A 18 -25.87 -12.86 17.15
CA ASP A 18 -25.90 -13.30 18.55
C ASP A 18 -24.47 -13.55 19.07
N LEU A 19 -23.76 -12.48 19.40
CA LEU A 19 -22.49 -12.58 20.13
C LEU A 19 -22.77 -12.46 21.63
N PRO A 20 -22.97 -13.58 22.36
CA PRO A 20 -23.26 -13.52 23.78
C PRO A 20 -22.06 -12.94 24.51
N VAL A 21 -22.34 -11.97 25.39
CA VAL A 21 -21.32 -11.30 26.20
C VAL A 21 -20.48 -12.31 27.00
N GLY A 22 -21.06 -13.43 27.41
CA GLY A 22 -20.34 -14.50 28.13
C GLY A 22 -19.17 -15.07 27.34
N GLU A 23 -19.34 -15.36 26.05
CA GLU A 23 -18.25 -15.90 25.22
C GLU A 23 -17.16 -14.85 24.95
N LEU A 24 -17.55 -13.59 24.81
CA LEU A 24 -16.59 -12.49 24.70
C LEU A 24 -15.77 -12.34 25.97
N LEU A 25 -16.43 -12.42 27.13
CA LEU A 25 -15.77 -12.36 28.43
C LEU A 25 -14.84 -13.54 28.62
N GLU A 26 -15.25 -14.75 28.27
CA GLU A 26 -14.39 -15.94 28.31
C GLU A 26 -13.16 -15.77 27.40
N ALA A 27 -13.35 -15.27 26.18
CA ALA A 27 -12.28 -15.05 25.22
C ALA A 27 -11.23 -14.00 25.66
N ILE A 28 -11.61 -13.01 26.48
CA ILE A 28 -10.67 -12.03 27.04
C ILE A 28 -10.21 -12.38 28.47
N SER A 29 -10.81 -13.39 29.12
CA SER A 29 -10.58 -13.70 30.53
C SER A 29 -9.13 -14.08 30.78
N ASP A 30 -8.55 -14.93 29.93
CA ASP A 30 -7.15 -15.36 30.07
C ASP A 30 -6.18 -14.17 30.01
N ASP A 31 -6.42 -13.22 29.10
CA ASP A 31 -5.61 -12.02 28.95
C ASP A 31 -5.74 -11.09 30.17
N VAL A 32 -6.96 -10.87 30.67
CA VAL A 32 -7.20 -10.03 31.85
C VAL A 32 -6.62 -10.66 33.12
N LEU A 33 -6.77 -11.98 33.29
CA LEU A 33 -6.17 -12.72 34.39
C LEU A 33 -4.64 -12.73 34.33
N ALA A 34 -4.07 -12.66 33.13
CA ALA A 34 -2.63 -12.47 32.92
C ALA A 34 -2.16 -11.01 33.16
N GLY A 35 -3.07 -10.10 33.52
CA GLY A 35 -2.76 -8.71 33.87
C GLY A 35 -2.82 -7.73 32.71
N VAL A 36 -3.34 -8.13 31.55
CA VAL A 36 -3.58 -7.22 30.42
C VAL A 36 -4.79 -6.32 30.72
N ASP A 37 -4.71 -5.05 30.34
CA ASP A 37 -5.86 -4.14 30.47
C ASP A 37 -7.07 -4.66 29.65
N PRO A 38 -8.29 -4.65 30.19
CA PRO A 38 -9.47 -5.18 29.48
C PRO A 38 -9.74 -4.56 28.11
N ARG A 39 -9.39 -3.28 27.91
CA ARG A 39 -9.53 -2.65 26.58
C ARG A 39 -8.52 -3.21 25.62
N GLU A 40 -7.28 -3.41 26.07
CA GLU A 40 -6.23 -4.00 25.24
C GLU A 40 -6.56 -5.46 24.88
N ALA A 41 -7.07 -6.25 25.83
CA ALA A 41 -7.53 -7.62 25.59
C ALA A 41 -8.65 -7.67 24.52
N LEU A 42 -9.63 -6.77 24.62
CA LEU A 42 -10.68 -6.64 23.60
C LEU A 42 -10.11 -6.24 22.24
N ASP A 43 -9.12 -5.36 22.21
CA ASP A 43 -8.50 -4.89 20.97
C ASP A 43 -7.66 -6.00 20.30
N ARG A 44 -7.04 -6.88 21.08
CA ARG A 44 -6.38 -8.10 20.61
C ARG A 44 -7.39 -9.10 20.07
N LEU A 45 -8.48 -9.35 20.79
CA LEU A 45 -9.57 -10.22 20.33
C LEU A 45 -10.15 -9.73 19.00
N ARG A 46 -10.37 -8.43 18.84
CA ARG A 46 -10.86 -7.84 17.58
C ARG A 46 -9.87 -8.01 16.42
N ARG A 47 -8.57 -7.88 16.67
CA ARG A 47 -7.52 -8.07 15.65
C ARG A 47 -7.38 -9.53 15.22
N ARG A 48 -7.32 -10.45 16.18
CA ARG A 48 -7.15 -11.90 15.94
C ARG A 48 -8.43 -12.58 15.48
N GLY A 49 -9.57 -12.15 15.99
CA GLY A 49 -10.87 -12.81 15.82
C GLY A 49 -11.12 -13.84 16.91
N LEU A 50 -12.31 -14.44 16.84
CA LEU A 50 -12.72 -15.54 17.71
C LEU A 50 -12.96 -16.78 16.83
N GLU A 51 -12.19 -17.84 17.09
CA GLU A 51 -12.25 -19.07 16.31
C GLU A 51 -13.66 -19.65 16.29
N GLY A 52 -14.13 -20.10 15.12
CA GLY A 52 -15.49 -20.62 14.94
C GLY A 52 -16.61 -19.57 14.98
N ARG A 53 -16.30 -18.29 15.24
CA ARG A 53 -17.31 -17.21 15.31
C ARG A 53 -17.09 -16.14 14.26
N PHE A 54 -15.96 -15.45 14.30
CA PHE A 54 -15.65 -14.40 13.33
C PHE A 54 -14.15 -14.29 13.11
N SER A 55 -13.80 -13.98 11.86
CA SER A 55 -12.42 -13.66 11.49
C SER A 55 -12.04 -12.29 12.04
N GLY A 56 -10.84 -12.17 12.60
CA GLY A 56 -10.34 -10.89 13.07
C GLY A 56 -10.05 -9.90 11.94
N LEU A 57 -9.80 -8.65 12.32
CA LEU A 57 -9.42 -7.60 11.37
C LEU A 57 -8.14 -7.97 10.59
N ASP A 58 -7.21 -8.70 11.20
CA ASP A 58 -5.98 -9.11 10.54
C ASP A 58 -6.27 -10.10 9.39
N ALA A 59 -7.17 -11.05 9.61
CA ALA A 59 -7.63 -11.99 8.60
C ALA A 59 -8.42 -11.30 7.48
N LEU A 60 -9.25 -10.32 7.82
CA LEU A 60 -9.98 -9.50 6.84
C LEU A 60 -9.02 -8.69 5.97
N LEU A 61 -8.00 -8.06 6.58
CA LEU A 61 -6.95 -7.33 5.86
C LEU A 61 -6.14 -8.26 4.95
N ALA A 62 -5.80 -9.46 5.41
CA ALA A 62 -5.12 -10.47 4.59
C ALA A 62 -5.96 -10.84 3.36
N ARG A 63 -7.26 -11.13 3.57
CA ARG A 63 -8.19 -11.44 2.47
C ARG A 63 -8.35 -10.28 1.50
N LEU A 64 -8.38 -9.04 1.99
CA LEU A 64 -8.46 -7.85 1.14
C LEU A 64 -7.19 -7.69 0.28
N ARG A 65 -6.01 -7.92 0.86
CA ARG A 65 -4.74 -7.90 0.13
C ARG A 65 -4.69 -8.98 -0.95
N GLU A 66 -5.11 -10.20 -0.63
CA GLU A 66 -5.20 -11.28 -1.62
C GLU A 66 -6.21 -10.96 -2.72
N ALA A 67 -7.39 -10.44 -2.39
CA ALA A 67 -8.40 -10.06 -3.37
C ALA A 67 -7.87 -8.96 -4.31
N ARG A 68 -7.15 -7.97 -3.76
CA ARG A 68 -6.45 -6.96 -4.55
C ARG A 68 -5.42 -7.60 -5.49
N GLN A 69 -4.60 -8.51 -4.98
CA GLN A 69 -3.56 -9.18 -5.77
C GLN A 69 -4.15 -9.98 -6.93
N ARG A 70 -5.17 -10.80 -6.66
CA ARG A 70 -5.89 -11.57 -7.69
C ARG A 70 -6.54 -10.67 -8.74
N GLU A 71 -7.07 -9.53 -8.34
CA GLU A 71 -7.65 -8.56 -9.28
C GLU A 71 -6.57 -7.92 -10.17
N LEU A 72 -5.40 -7.59 -9.61
CA LEU A 72 -4.25 -7.10 -10.37
C LEU A 72 -3.76 -8.14 -11.38
N GLU A 73 -3.68 -9.40 -10.98
CA GLU A 73 -3.33 -10.54 -11.85
C GLU A 73 -4.38 -10.73 -12.96
N ARG A 74 -5.67 -10.74 -12.60
CA ARG A 74 -6.78 -10.93 -13.54
C ARG A 74 -6.86 -9.83 -14.59
N LEU A 75 -6.61 -8.58 -14.21
CA LEU A 75 -6.62 -7.44 -15.11
C LEU A 75 -5.32 -7.32 -15.94
N ASN A 76 -4.40 -8.28 -15.81
CA ASN A 76 -3.04 -8.23 -16.37
C ASN A 76 -2.29 -6.95 -16.00
N LEU A 77 -2.70 -6.22 -14.95
CA LEU A 77 -2.06 -4.96 -14.55
C LEU A 77 -0.63 -5.16 -14.04
N ALA A 78 -0.26 -6.39 -13.69
CA ALA A 78 1.12 -6.75 -13.43
C ALA A 78 2.01 -6.40 -14.64
N GLY A 79 1.62 -6.73 -15.88
CA GLY A 79 2.45 -6.48 -17.07
C GLY A 79 2.67 -4.99 -17.37
N PRO A 80 1.63 -4.18 -17.64
CA PRO A 80 1.79 -2.77 -17.93
C PRO A 80 2.37 -1.97 -16.77
N LEU A 81 2.09 -2.32 -15.49
CA LEU A 81 2.75 -1.65 -14.36
C LEU A 81 4.20 -2.07 -14.21
N GLU A 82 4.55 -3.32 -14.54
CA GLU A 82 5.94 -3.77 -14.64
C GLU A 82 6.68 -2.98 -15.71
N GLU A 83 6.10 -2.86 -16.90
CA GLU A 83 6.69 -2.13 -18.02
C GLU A 83 6.91 -0.65 -17.66
N VAL A 84 5.94 -0.01 -17.00
CA VAL A 84 6.08 1.36 -16.50
C VAL A 84 7.16 1.45 -15.43
N ARG A 85 7.28 0.45 -14.54
CA ARG A 85 8.32 0.40 -13.52
C ARG A 85 9.71 0.28 -14.15
N GLU A 86 9.90 -0.65 -15.06
CA GLU A 86 11.17 -0.88 -15.77
C GLU A 86 11.59 0.35 -16.57
N ARG A 87 10.67 0.97 -17.32
CA ARG A 87 10.93 2.22 -18.04
C ARG A 87 11.34 3.35 -17.08
N LEU A 88 10.63 3.49 -15.96
CA LEU A 88 10.94 4.51 -14.95
C LEU A 88 12.31 4.28 -14.30
N GLU A 89 12.67 3.03 -14.01
CA GLU A 89 13.98 2.68 -13.47
C GLU A 89 15.10 3.03 -14.44
N GLY A 90 14.95 2.72 -15.73
CA GLY A 90 15.94 3.11 -16.74
C GLY A 90 16.12 4.64 -16.90
N ILE A 91 15.05 5.41 -16.69
CA ILE A 91 15.12 6.89 -16.66
C ILE A 91 15.92 7.36 -15.44
N LEU A 92 15.63 6.79 -14.26
CA LEU A 92 16.31 7.14 -13.01
C LEU A 92 17.79 6.74 -13.01
N GLU A 93 18.14 5.59 -13.58
CA GLU A 93 19.53 5.16 -13.75
C GLU A 93 20.32 6.12 -14.64
N ARG A 94 19.71 6.59 -15.74
CA ARG A 94 20.34 7.59 -16.62
C ARG A 94 20.56 8.91 -15.87
N GLU A 95 19.55 9.39 -15.15
CA GLU A 95 19.68 10.62 -14.35
C GLU A 95 20.77 10.49 -13.28
N ARG A 96 20.77 9.40 -12.50
CA ARG A 96 21.81 9.13 -11.49
C ARG A 96 23.21 9.07 -12.11
N SER A 97 23.34 8.44 -13.28
CA SER A 97 24.63 8.40 -13.99
C SER A 97 25.10 9.80 -14.35
N THR A 98 24.22 10.63 -14.89
CA THR A 98 24.52 12.01 -15.27
C THR A 98 24.86 12.89 -14.06
N LEU A 99 24.18 12.72 -12.92
CA LEU A 99 24.48 13.42 -11.67
C LEU A 99 25.85 13.01 -11.12
N ALA A 100 26.18 11.71 -11.17
CA ALA A 100 27.48 11.19 -10.73
C ALA A 100 28.65 11.80 -11.53
N PHE A 101 28.46 12.09 -12.83
CA PHE A 101 29.49 12.76 -13.65
C PHE A 101 29.65 14.26 -13.36
N ARG A 102 28.59 14.95 -12.89
CA ARG A 102 28.65 16.39 -12.60
C ARG A 102 29.29 16.69 -11.25
N ALA A 103 29.09 15.82 -10.25
CA ALA A 103 29.75 15.85 -8.94
C ALA A 103 29.78 17.22 -8.23
N ASP A 104 28.80 18.09 -8.49
CA ASP A 104 28.60 19.37 -7.84
C ASP A 104 27.63 19.24 -6.64
N ASP A 105 27.54 20.28 -5.80
CA ASP A 105 26.68 20.24 -4.61
C ASP A 105 25.19 20.11 -4.97
N ASP A 106 24.79 20.71 -6.10
CA ASP A 106 23.44 20.60 -6.68
C ASP A 106 23.13 19.17 -7.15
N ALA A 107 24.10 18.43 -7.69
CA ALA A 107 23.93 17.01 -7.99
C ALA A 107 23.71 16.15 -6.75
N ARG A 108 24.42 16.44 -5.64
CA ARG A 108 24.23 15.69 -4.37
C ARG A 108 22.84 15.88 -3.79
N GLU A 109 22.30 17.09 -3.84
CA GLU A 109 20.93 17.38 -3.39
C GLU A 109 19.89 16.62 -4.24
N ARG A 110 20.11 16.56 -5.56
CA ARG A 110 19.25 15.81 -6.47
C ARG A 110 19.33 14.30 -6.25
N GLU A 111 20.51 13.73 -6.04
CA GLU A 111 20.66 12.31 -5.70
C GLU A 111 19.89 11.96 -4.41
N ALA A 112 20.02 12.79 -3.37
CA ALA A 112 19.27 12.60 -2.13
C ALA A 112 17.75 12.65 -2.34
N PHE A 113 17.26 13.53 -3.23
CA PHE A 113 15.85 13.56 -3.62
C PHE A 113 15.40 12.26 -4.32
N LEU A 114 16.21 11.75 -5.27
CA LEU A 114 15.90 10.52 -5.99
C LEU A 114 15.87 9.29 -5.06
N ASP A 115 16.71 9.27 -4.03
CA ASP A 115 16.74 8.18 -3.04
C ASP A 115 15.60 8.26 -2.01
N ALA A 116 15.04 9.46 -1.79
CA ALA A 116 13.87 9.68 -0.94
C ALA A 116 12.53 9.38 -1.64
N LEU A 117 12.55 8.91 -2.89
CA LEU A 117 11.34 8.62 -3.64
C LEU A 117 10.50 7.49 -2.99
N PRO A 118 9.16 7.58 -3.04
CA PRO A 118 8.29 6.52 -2.53
C PRO A 118 8.56 5.14 -3.16
N PRO A 119 8.25 4.04 -2.44
CA PRO A 119 8.42 2.68 -2.97
C PRO A 119 7.40 2.33 -4.07
N ASP A 120 6.30 3.07 -4.19
CA ASP A 120 5.24 2.84 -5.17
C ASP A 120 5.41 3.68 -6.45
N VAL A 121 5.22 3.06 -7.62
CA VAL A 121 5.35 3.70 -8.94
C VAL A 121 4.49 4.96 -9.09
N PRO A 122 3.19 4.97 -8.72
CA PRO A 122 2.37 6.18 -8.82
C PRO A 122 2.88 7.32 -7.94
N GLY A 123 3.44 7.00 -6.76
CA GLY A 123 4.10 7.95 -5.88
C GLY A 123 5.33 8.55 -6.51
N ARG A 124 6.23 7.73 -7.07
CA ARG A 124 7.42 8.21 -7.79
C ARG A 124 7.05 9.16 -8.94
N ILE A 125 6.07 8.79 -9.78
CA ILE A 125 5.62 9.62 -10.89
C ILE A 125 5.08 10.97 -10.40
N ARG A 126 4.36 11.00 -9.28
CA ARG A 126 3.82 12.23 -8.70
C ARG A 126 4.93 13.18 -8.24
N GLU A 127 5.95 12.68 -7.57
CA GLU A 127 7.09 13.49 -7.11
C GLU A 127 7.94 13.99 -8.30
N LEU A 128 8.19 13.11 -9.28
CA LEU A 128 9.01 13.42 -10.46
C LEU A 128 8.36 14.44 -11.41
N ARG A 129 7.04 14.65 -11.37
CA ARG A 129 6.38 15.72 -12.13
C ARG A 129 6.87 17.12 -11.77
N GLY A 130 7.33 17.33 -10.54
CA GLY A 130 7.92 18.59 -10.08
C GLY A 130 9.44 18.64 -10.22
N TYR A 131 10.07 17.52 -10.58
CA TYR A 131 11.51 17.38 -10.69
C TYR A 131 11.99 17.87 -12.07
N ARG A 132 13.15 18.54 -12.08
CA ARG A 132 13.81 18.97 -13.33
C ARG A 132 15.01 18.09 -13.57
N PHE A 133 14.92 17.22 -14.57
CA PHE A 133 16.00 16.31 -14.91
C PHE A 133 17.22 17.07 -15.43
N ALA A 134 18.40 16.68 -14.97
CA ALA A 134 19.66 17.22 -15.42
C ALA A 134 20.09 16.58 -16.76
N ASP A 135 19.59 15.38 -17.05
CA ASP A 135 19.78 14.68 -18.31
C ASP A 135 18.61 14.89 -19.30
N PRO A 136 18.87 15.44 -20.51
CA PRO A 136 17.82 15.66 -21.51
C PRO A 136 17.18 14.39 -22.08
N GLU A 137 17.85 13.24 -22.03
CA GLU A 137 17.26 11.96 -22.44
C GLU A 137 16.33 11.41 -21.35
N ALA A 138 16.70 11.54 -20.08
CA ALA A 138 15.86 11.17 -18.94
C ALA A 138 14.57 11.99 -18.91
N GLN A 139 14.67 13.31 -19.16
CA GLN A 139 13.50 14.18 -19.30
C GLN A 139 12.56 13.69 -20.41
N ARG A 140 13.09 13.45 -21.61
CA ARG A 140 12.30 12.98 -22.75
C ARG A 140 11.63 11.63 -22.47
N GLY A 141 12.37 10.68 -21.90
CA GLY A 141 11.82 9.38 -21.52
C GLY A 141 10.70 9.49 -20.49
N PHE A 142 10.82 10.41 -19.53
CA PHE A 142 9.76 10.66 -18.56
C PHE A 142 8.52 11.29 -19.18
N ASP A 143 8.70 12.24 -20.11
CA ASP A 143 7.59 12.87 -20.84
C ASP A 143 6.84 11.83 -21.71
N GLU A 144 7.56 10.97 -22.42
CA GLU A 144 6.98 9.86 -23.19
C GLU A 144 6.23 8.86 -22.30
N LEU A 145 6.75 8.58 -21.09
CA LEU A 145 6.08 7.74 -20.10
C LEU A 145 4.75 8.37 -19.66
N LEU A 146 4.73 9.69 -19.44
CA LEU A 146 3.50 10.41 -19.07
C LEU A 146 2.46 10.41 -20.19
N GLU A 147 2.89 10.53 -21.45
CA GLU A 147 2.01 10.43 -22.61
C GLU A 147 1.39 9.05 -22.74
N HIS A 148 2.16 7.98 -22.52
CA HIS A 148 1.66 6.62 -22.59
C HIS A 148 0.62 6.28 -21.51
N LEU A 149 0.71 6.94 -20.35
CA LEU A 149 -0.19 6.75 -19.21
C LEU A 149 -1.50 7.56 -19.30
N ARG A 150 -1.63 8.44 -20.29
CA ARG A 150 -2.78 9.32 -20.48
C ARG A 150 -3.90 8.67 -21.28
#